data_AF-A0A5C3P277-F1
#
_entry.id   AF-A0A5C3P277-F1
#
_cell.length_a   1.000
_cell.length_b   1.000
_cell.length_c   1.000
_cell.angle_alpha   90.00
_cell.angle_beta   90.00
_cell.angle_gamma   90.00
#
_symmetry.space_group_name_H-M   'P 1'
#
loop_
_entity.id
_entity.type
_entity.pdbx_description
1 polymer ?
#
loop_
_entity_poly.entity_id
_entity_poly.type
_entity_poly.pdbx_seq_one_letter_code
_entity_poly.pdbx_strand_id
1 'polypeptide(L)'
;MHNLFLGELRHHCMEVWGIDIKDKPPSGKKTQPHTQEEQRKWIAKGLLALRKQSRNALEKLRKGYVVAFANLNDVAPVGGKFTKAAYILGLVAWVRLLSSTRTLPPVLDYDTADFHLADDIPPDVSKYQVLSYEVLQAIRRDILSTQLPSWLQRPPSNFGSPSHGKLKADQWRTVCTVSMVITLVRLWSSSTASDSDKALLENFLHLVSAVDLASRRSMSRSRAAAYDEHMFRYLSGLQDLFDHQFVPNHHLSLHLHDCLVLFGPVHGWWAFPFERYNGLFHQANTNNKTADIPLTFMRWFYIGANLRQLMETMEWPDSPEYADVMESFREAFGDAMQGTRVVDALPFSTAANSLEEIKYDADQEEILPIPIYTAVLSFLNTVRQRAFTSAYASRPATRNHAPLNPKGQEVGSVLRAKVTYATSSHGARNSFVMYKDRTLCAGGELRAGQISQIYLHGHKISEKMVVEPFFVVKAYQPLNDADALRDPYRRWADINTSLYYNQFEEDVRIVPMDDIVSHFASDVYTPEDIDRECIVVRNLDRVSSASICSCCP
;
A
#
# COMPACT_ATOMS: atom_id res chain seq x y z
N MET A 1 -8.51 -8.87 -13.41
CA MET A 1 -8.25 -8.77 -11.95
C MET A 1 -7.22 -7.73 -11.58
N HIS A 2 -5.94 -7.85 -11.95
CA HIS A 2 -4.98 -6.75 -11.76
C HIS A 2 -5.38 -5.49 -12.56
N ASN A 3 -5.73 -5.68 -13.84
CA ASN A 3 -6.34 -4.62 -14.67
C ASN A 3 -7.73 -4.16 -14.17
N LEU A 4 -8.38 -4.94 -13.29
CA LEU A 4 -9.63 -4.52 -12.67
C LEU A 4 -9.30 -3.54 -11.55
N PHE A 5 -8.69 -4.00 -10.45
CA PHE A 5 -8.39 -3.14 -9.29
C PHE A 5 -7.45 -1.98 -9.58
N LEU A 6 -6.37 -2.23 -10.32
CA LEU A 6 -5.46 -1.14 -10.68
C LEU A 6 -5.99 -0.30 -11.81
N GLY A 7 -6.84 -0.88 -12.66
CA GLY A 7 -7.63 -0.12 -13.60
C GLY A 7 -8.52 0.87 -12.86
N GLU A 8 -9.21 0.43 -11.81
CA GLU A 8 -10.07 1.25 -10.95
C GLU A 8 -9.29 2.35 -10.21
N LEU A 9 -8.21 1.99 -9.50
CA LEU A 9 -7.38 2.98 -8.82
C LEU A 9 -6.81 4.02 -9.78
N ARG A 10 -6.26 3.57 -10.92
CA ARG A 10 -5.73 4.45 -11.95
C ARG A 10 -6.82 5.31 -12.57
N HIS A 11 -7.98 4.72 -12.91
CA HIS A 11 -9.13 5.42 -13.48
C HIS A 11 -9.65 6.50 -12.53
N HIS A 12 -9.79 6.17 -11.25
CA HIS A 12 -10.18 7.13 -10.24
C HIS A 12 -9.20 8.31 -10.16
N CYS A 13 -7.90 8.03 -10.04
CA CYS A 13 -6.90 9.07 -10.01
C CYS A 13 -6.88 9.93 -11.29
N MET A 14 -6.87 9.31 -12.47
CA MET A 14 -6.66 10.03 -13.73
C MET A 14 -7.94 10.63 -14.33
N GLU A 15 -9.05 9.90 -14.33
CA GLU A 15 -10.28 10.29 -15.03
C GLU A 15 -11.33 10.89 -14.11
N VAL A 16 -11.33 10.55 -12.81
CA VAL A 16 -12.29 11.10 -11.83
C VAL A 16 -11.69 12.31 -11.12
N TRP A 17 -10.49 12.16 -10.54
CA TRP A 17 -9.80 13.27 -9.87
C TRP A 17 -9.02 14.14 -10.85
N GLY A 18 -8.65 13.58 -12.00
CA GLY A 18 -8.08 14.35 -13.10
C GLY A 18 -6.56 14.38 -13.13
N ILE A 19 -5.85 13.51 -12.40
CA ILE A 19 -4.38 13.53 -12.28
C ILE A 19 -3.72 13.32 -13.66
N ASP A 20 -3.02 14.33 -14.18
CA ASP A 20 -2.37 14.33 -15.50
C ASP A 20 -0.98 13.68 -15.47
N ILE A 21 -0.95 12.36 -15.62
CA ILE A 21 0.27 11.56 -15.80
C ILE A 21 0.33 11.07 -17.24
N LYS A 22 1.42 11.40 -17.95
CA LYS A 22 1.58 11.11 -19.38
C LYS A 22 1.59 9.61 -19.65
N ASP A 23 0.60 9.13 -20.42
CA ASP A 23 0.51 7.71 -20.76
C ASP A 23 0.23 7.39 -22.24
N LYS A 24 -0.25 8.35 -23.06
CA LYS A 24 -0.54 8.19 -24.51
C LYS A 24 -0.89 9.56 -25.14
N PRO A 25 -0.78 9.74 -26.48
CA PRO A 25 -1.32 10.92 -27.16
C PRO A 25 -2.83 10.99 -26.97
N PRO A 26 -3.42 12.19 -26.87
CA PRO A 26 -4.80 12.38 -26.44
C PRO A 26 -5.78 11.69 -27.40
N SER A 27 -6.32 10.55 -26.97
CA SER A 27 -7.41 9.84 -27.66
C SER A 27 -8.74 10.16 -26.98
N GLY A 28 -9.23 11.36 -27.20
CA GLY A 28 -10.62 11.75 -26.97
C GLY A 28 -11.06 12.60 -28.15
N LYS A 29 -12.36 12.64 -28.47
CA LYS A 29 -12.91 13.55 -29.49
C LYS A 29 -12.25 14.92 -29.28
N LYS A 30 -11.48 15.39 -30.26
CA LYS A 30 -10.75 16.66 -30.18
C LYS A 30 -11.78 17.78 -30.08
N THR A 31 -12.19 18.11 -28.86
CA THR A 31 -12.92 19.34 -28.58
C THR A 31 -12.03 20.46 -29.08
N GLN A 32 -12.54 21.26 -30.01
CA GLN A 32 -11.76 22.32 -30.62
C GLN A 32 -11.19 23.23 -29.52
N PRO A 33 -9.86 23.37 -29.42
CA PRO A 33 -9.24 24.26 -28.46
C PRO A 33 -9.74 25.69 -28.66
N HIS A 34 -10.05 26.38 -27.58
CA HIS A 34 -10.36 27.80 -27.63
C HIS A 34 -9.07 28.59 -27.77
N THR A 35 -8.99 29.42 -28.81
CA THR A 35 -7.91 30.39 -28.97
C THR A 35 -7.96 31.44 -27.87
N GLN A 36 -6.88 32.20 -27.67
CA GLN A 36 -6.85 33.28 -26.66
C GLN A 36 -8.01 34.28 -26.83
N GLU A 37 -8.41 34.58 -28.07
CA GLU A 37 -9.57 35.44 -28.36
C GLU A 37 -10.89 34.79 -27.96
N GLU A 38 -11.05 33.49 -28.23
CA GLU A 38 -12.23 32.74 -27.82
C GLU A 38 -12.30 32.60 -26.30
N GLN A 39 -11.17 32.37 -25.63
CA GLN A 39 -11.07 32.35 -24.17
C GLN A 39 -11.54 33.68 -23.58
N ARG A 40 -11.04 34.83 -24.09
CA ARG A 40 -11.52 36.18 -23.69
C ARG A 40 -13.02 36.32 -23.85
N LYS A 41 -13.56 35.87 -24.99
CA LYS A 41 -15.00 35.92 -25.29
C LYS A 41 -15.82 35.08 -24.31
N TRP A 42 -15.35 33.89 -23.96
CA TRP A 42 -16.03 33.00 -23.02
C TRP A 42 -15.94 33.50 -21.57
N ILE A 43 -14.79 34.05 -21.15
CA ILE A 43 -14.63 34.71 -19.85
C ILE A 43 -15.59 35.90 -19.75
N ALA A 44 -15.65 36.75 -20.78
CA ALA A 44 -16.59 37.88 -20.82
C ALA A 44 -18.06 37.45 -20.76
N LYS A 45 -18.43 36.36 -21.46
CA LYS A 45 -19.77 35.75 -21.37
C LYS A 45 -20.06 35.23 -19.96
N GLY A 46 -19.08 34.60 -19.31
CA GLY A 46 -19.18 34.14 -17.92
C GLY A 46 -19.44 35.29 -16.95
N LEU A 47 -18.67 36.38 -17.07
CA LEU A 47 -18.88 37.59 -16.27
C LEU A 47 -20.28 38.19 -16.48
N LEU A 48 -20.75 38.27 -17.73
CA LEU A 48 -22.10 38.77 -18.03
C LEU A 48 -23.18 37.85 -17.44
N ALA A 49 -22.98 36.53 -17.51
CA ALA A 49 -23.89 35.54 -16.95
C ALA A 49 -23.96 35.64 -15.42
N LEU A 50 -22.82 35.84 -14.75
CA LEU A 50 -22.73 36.10 -13.31
C LEU A 50 -23.43 37.41 -12.94
N ARG A 51 -23.19 38.51 -13.66
CA ARG A 51 -23.87 39.80 -13.45
C ARG A 51 -25.39 39.67 -13.55
N LYS A 52 -25.88 38.90 -14.52
CA LYS A 52 -27.31 38.65 -14.71
C LYS A 52 -27.87 37.55 -13.81
N GLN A 53 -27.03 36.94 -12.96
CA GLN A 53 -27.37 35.77 -12.13
C GLN A 53 -28.06 34.64 -12.93
N SER A 54 -27.68 34.49 -14.20
CA SER A 54 -28.37 33.61 -15.14
C SER A 54 -27.74 32.21 -15.17
N ARG A 55 -28.41 31.25 -14.52
CA ARG A 55 -28.01 29.83 -14.52
C ARG A 55 -27.89 29.27 -15.93
N ASN A 56 -28.90 29.50 -16.77
CA ASN A 56 -28.93 29.02 -18.16
C ASN A 56 -27.78 29.57 -19.02
N ALA A 57 -27.31 30.78 -18.73
CA ALA A 57 -26.17 31.35 -19.44
C ALA A 57 -24.84 30.75 -18.96
N LEU A 58 -24.70 30.49 -17.65
CA LEU A 58 -23.53 29.81 -17.08
C LEU A 58 -23.42 28.36 -17.54
N GLU A 59 -24.55 27.70 -17.73
CA GLU A 59 -24.62 26.31 -18.20
C GLU A 59 -24.15 26.13 -19.65
N LYS A 60 -24.04 27.22 -20.43
CA LYS A 60 -23.47 27.20 -21.79
C LYS A 60 -21.94 27.28 -21.79
N LEU A 61 -21.29 27.68 -20.70
CA LEU A 61 -19.83 27.71 -20.62
C LEU A 61 -19.26 26.29 -20.48
N ARG A 62 -18.02 26.03 -20.91
CA ARG A 62 -17.34 24.76 -20.57
C ARG A 62 -17.13 24.69 -19.05
N LYS A 63 -17.10 23.48 -18.47
CA LYS A 63 -16.93 23.28 -17.01
C LYS A 63 -15.68 23.99 -16.49
N GLY A 64 -14.55 23.89 -17.20
CA GLY A 64 -13.29 24.55 -16.83
C GLY A 64 -13.42 26.05 -16.56
N TYR A 65 -14.14 26.81 -17.40
CA TYR A 65 -14.38 28.24 -17.13
C TYR A 65 -15.18 28.44 -15.83
N VAL A 66 -16.24 27.66 -15.62
CA VAL A 66 -17.08 27.79 -14.42
C VAL A 66 -16.27 27.50 -13.16
N VAL A 67 -15.44 26.45 -13.19
CA VAL A 67 -14.55 26.08 -12.08
C VAL A 67 -13.49 27.16 -11.84
N ALA A 68 -12.84 27.68 -12.89
CA ALA A 68 -11.88 28.77 -12.77
C ALA A 68 -12.50 30.04 -12.15
N PHE A 69 -13.75 30.36 -12.50
CA PHE A 69 -14.50 31.45 -11.85
C PHE A 69 -14.76 31.17 -10.37
N ALA A 70 -15.11 29.93 -10.01
CA ALA A 70 -15.41 29.56 -8.64
C ALA A 70 -14.15 29.62 -7.76
N ASN A 71 -13.04 29.03 -8.22
CA ASN A 71 -11.83 28.91 -7.43
C ASN A 71 -11.13 30.25 -7.23
N LEU A 72 -11.06 31.10 -8.25
CA LEU A 72 -10.46 32.43 -8.13
C LEU A 72 -11.22 33.37 -7.17
N ASN A 73 -12.44 32.99 -6.79
CA ASN A 73 -13.28 33.76 -5.88
C ASN A 73 -13.62 32.97 -4.60
N ASP A 74 -12.87 31.90 -4.29
CA ASP A 74 -13.03 31.02 -3.13
C ASP A 74 -14.46 30.49 -2.94
N VAL A 75 -15.13 30.13 -4.04
CA VAL A 75 -16.51 29.63 -4.04
C VAL A 75 -16.52 28.11 -4.09
N ALA A 76 -16.88 27.48 -2.97
CA ALA A 76 -17.13 26.04 -2.92
C ALA A 76 -18.41 25.66 -3.70
N PRO A 77 -18.46 24.50 -4.36
CA PRO A 77 -19.67 24.00 -5.00
C PRO A 77 -20.75 23.68 -3.96
N VAL A 78 -22.00 23.97 -4.28
CA VAL A 78 -23.13 23.75 -3.35
C VAL A 78 -23.32 22.25 -3.10
N GLY A 79 -23.42 21.87 -1.83
CA GLY A 79 -23.66 20.49 -1.40
C GLY A 79 -22.46 19.56 -1.59
N GLY A 80 -21.24 20.09 -1.78
CA GLY A 80 -20.02 19.28 -1.89
C GLY A 80 -19.93 18.44 -3.17
N LYS A 81 -20.81 18.69 -4.16
CA LYS A 81 -20.81 17.96 -5.43
C LYS A 81 -19.93 18.67 -6.45
N PHE A 82 -19.02 17.95 -7.11
CA PHE A 82 -18.10 18.50 -8.12
C PHE A 82 -18.74 18.54 -9.52
N THR A 83 -20.06 18.75 -9.58
CA THR A 83 -20.82 18.85 -10.83
C THR A 83 -20.84 20.29 -11.30
N LYS A 84 -20.94 20.48 -12.62
CA LYS A 84 -21.06 21.82 -13.21
C LYS A 84 -22.24 22.61 -12.63
N ALA A 85 -23.37 21.94 -12.41
CA ALA A 85 -24.56 22.55 -11.82
C ALA A 85 -24.31 23.05 -10.39
N ALA A 86 -23.61 22.28 -9.56
CA ALA A 86 -23.28 22.67 -8.18
C ALA A 86 -22.35 23.90 -8.12
N TYR A 87 -21.35 23.97 -9.01
CA TYR A 87 -20.52 25.18 -9.15
C TYR A 87 -21.33 26.40 -9.63
N ILE A 88 -22.24 26.22 -10.59
CA ILE A 88 -23.14 27.29 -11.05
C ILE A 88 -24.02 27.80 -9.91
N LEU A 89 -24.57 26.89 -9.10
CA LEU A 89 -25.39 27.24 -7.94
C LEU A 89 -24.56 28.01 -6.90
N GLY A 90 -23.34 27.55 -6.59
CA GLY A 90 -22.43 28.21 -5.66
C GLY A 90 -22.08 29.62 -6.12
N LEU A 91 -21.69 29.77 -7.38
CA LEU A 91 -21.38 31.06 -7.98
C LEU A 91 -22.58 32.02 -7.96
N VAL A 92 -23.79 31.54 -8.28
CA VAL A 92 -25.00 32.39 -8.23
C VAL A 92 -25.35 32.79 -6.80
N ALA A 93 -25.16 31.92 -5.81
CA ALA A 93 -25.36 32.24 -4.40
C ALA A 93 -24.32 33.26 -3.92
N TRP A 94 -23.05 33.07 -4.28
CA TRP A 94 -21.95 33.97 -3.96
C TRP A 94 -22.17 35.38 -4.53
N VAL A 95 -22.57 35.49 -5.81
CA VAL A 95 -22.87 36.81 -6.44
C VAL A 95 -24.06 37.52 -5.78
N ARG A 96 -24.96 36.79 -5.10
CA ARG A 96 -26.06 37.41 -4.34
C ARG A 96 -25.62 37.95 -2.99
N LEU A 97 -24.56 37.40 -2.40
CA LEU A 97 -24.08 37.73 -1.07
C LEU A 97 -22.99 38.81 -1.05
N LEU A 98 -22.18 38.91 -2.11
CA LEU A 98 -21.02 39.82 -2.17
C LEU A 98 -21.14 40.82 -3.34
N SER A 99 -21.15 42.12 -3.02
CA SER A 99 -21.37 43.22 -3.98
C SER A 99 -20.09 43.80 -4.59
N SER A 100 -18.89 43.41 -4.14
CA SER A 100 -17.65 44.13 -4.49
C SER A 100 -16.50 43.20 -4.86
N THR A 101 -15.82 43.57 -5.95
CA THR A 101 -14.61 42.96 -6.55
C THR A 101 -14.75 41.50 -6.98
N ARG A 102 -14.97 41.30 -8.28
CA ARG A 102 -14.94 39.98 -8.94
C ARG A 102 -13.59 39.82 -9.60
N THR A 103 -12.85 38.79 -9.20
CA THR A 103 -11.59 38.46 -9.84
C THR A 103 -11.91 37.66 -11.10
N LEU A 104 -11.31 38.05 -12.22
CA LEU A 104 -11.52 37.41 -13.53
C LEU A 104 -10.41 36.41 -13.78
N PRO A 105 -10.72 35.19 -14.26
CA PRO A 105 -9.71 34.25 -14.71
C PRO A 105 -8.82 34.91 -15.79
N PRO A 106 -7.49 34.85 -15.66
CA PRO A 106 -6.58 35.32 -16.69
C PRO A 106 -6.71 34.42 -17.94
N VAL A 107 -6.46 35.00 -19.11
CA VAL A 107 -6.45 34.26 -20.37
C VAL A 107 -5.15 33.47 -20.44
N LEU A 108 -5.22 32.19 -20.80
CA LEU A 108 -4.02 31.36 -20.97
C LEU A 108 -3.24 31.81 -22.21
N ASP A 109 -1.92 31.64 -22.17
CA ASP A 109 -1.02 32.00 -23.27
C ASP A 109 -1.00 30.96 -24.41
N TYR A 110 -1.72 29.85 -24.26
CA TYR A 110 -1.90 28.82 -25.27
C TYR A 110 -3.38 28.47 -25.52
N ASP A 111 -3.64 27.86 -26.68
CA ASP A 111 -4.95 27.35 -27.05
C ASP A 111 -5.30 26.13 -26.20
N THR A 112 -6.49 26.12 -25.57
CA THR A 112 -6.89 25.02 -24.70
C THR A 112 -8.28 24.48 -24.97
N ALA A 113 -8.41 23.15 -24.98
CA ALA A 113 -9.71 22.48 -25.01
C ALA A 113 -10.43 22.56 -23.64
N ASP A 114 -9.69 22.70 -22.55
CA ASP A 114 -10.22 22.80 -21.18
C ASP A 114 -9.55 23.96 -20.44
N PHE A 115 -10.34 24.95 -20.04
CA PHE A 115 -9.82 26.19 -19.50
C PHE A 115 -9.55 26.08 -18.00
N HIS A 116 -8.41 26.60 -17.54
CA HIS A 116 -7.94 26.58 -16.14
C HIS A 116 -7.18 27.88 -15.81
N LEU A 117 -6.74 28.08 -14.56
CA LEU A 117 -6.00 29.27 -14.11
C LEU A 117 -4.50 29.16 -14.47
N ALA A 118 -3.83 30.32 -14.66
CA ALA A 118 -2.47 30.42 -15.23
C ALA A 118 -1.33 30.37 -14.19
N ASP A 119 -1.58 30.72 -12.94
CA ASP A 119 -0.55 30.75 -11.87
C ASP A 119 -0.17 29.34 -11.36
N ASP A 120 -0.81 28.29 -11.89
CA ASP A 120 -0.48 26.89 -11.63
C ASP A 120 0.67 26.43 -12.55
N ILE A 121 1.91 26.82 -12.23
CA ILE A 121 3.11 26.17 -12.77
C ILE A 121 3.69 25.24 -11.69
N PRO A 122 3.79 23.91 -11.92
CA PRO A 122 3.47 23.20 -13.16
C PRO A 122 1.97 22.94 -13.32
N PRO A 123 1.52 22.69 -14.57
CA PRO A 123 0.11 22.71 -14.96
C PRO A 123 -0.71 21.89 -13.98
N ASP A 124 -1.74 22.55 -13.46
CA ASP A 124 -2.80 22.01 -12.62
C ASP A 124 -2.97 20.51 -12.87
N VAL A 125 -2.37 19.77 -11.94
CA VAL A 125 -2.15 18.34 -12.08
C VAL A 125 -3.49 17.61 -12.09
N SER A 126 -4.57 18.22 -11.59
CA SER A 126 -5.88 17.58 -11.55
C SER A 126 -6.89 18.37 -12.38
N LYS A 127 -7.34 17.82 -13.51
CA LYS A 127 -8.34 18.42 -14.42
C LYS A 127 -9.61 18.94 -13.72
N TYR A 128 -9.93 18.41 -12.55
CA TYR A 128 -11.10 18.79 -11.75
C TYR A 128 -10.74 19.48 -10.42
N GLN A 129 -9.47 19.84 -10.20
CA GLN A 129 -8.93 20.47 -8.99
C GLN A 129 -9.27 19.75 -7.67
N VAL A 130 -9.51 18.43 -7.73
CA VAL A 130 -9.77 17.61 -6.54
C VAL A 130 -8.52 17.49 -5.68
N LEU A 131 -7.36 17.34 -6.32
CA LEU A 131 -6.07 17.39 -5.64
C LEU A 131 -5.42 18.73 -5.95
N SER A 132 -5.60 19.70 -5.05
CA SER A 132 -4.95 21.00 -5.14
C SER A 132 -3.42 20.86 -5.15
N TYR A 133 -2.72 21.92 -5.54
CA TYR A 133 -1.27 21.97 -5.51
C TYR A 133 -0.72 21.65 -4.10
N GLU A 134 -1.33 22.19 -3.05
CA GLU A 134 -0.95 21.99 -1.65
C GLU A 134 -1.11 20.51 -1.26
N VAL A 135 -2.24 19.88 -1.64
CA VAL A 135 -2.50 18.47 -1.37
C VAL A 135 -1.47 17.60 -2.08
N LEU A 136 -1.15 17.88 -3.34
CA LEU A 136 -0.14 17.13 -4.09
C LEU A 136 1.27 17.31 -3.53
N GLN A 137 1.62 18.51 -3.08
CA GLN A 137 2.89 18.75 -2.40
C GLN A 137 2.97 17.98 -1.08
N ALA A 138 1.87 17.91 -0.33
CA ALA A 138 1.78 17.07 0.85
C ALA A 138 1.96 15.58 0.48
N ILE A 139 1.28 15.08 -0.56
CA ILE A 139 1.44 13.68 -1.02
C ILE A 139 2.90 13.39 -1.40
N ARG A 140 3.54 14.29 -2.14
CA ARG A 140 4.96 14.13 -2.56
C ARG A 140 5.91 14.14 -1.37
N ARG A 141 5.67 15.01 -0.39
CA ARG A 141 6.44 15.07 0.86
C ARG A 141 6.30 13.77 1.63
N ASP A 142 5.08 13.31 1.83
CA ASP A 142 4.79 12.09 2.58
C ASP A 142 5.33 10.84 1.85
N ILE A 143 5.30 10.80 0.51
CA ILE A 143 5.96 9.73 -0.29
C ILE A 143 7.46 9.63 0.03
N LEU A 144 8.13 10.77 0.23
CA LEU A 144 9.56 10.81 0.52
C LEU A 144 9.87 10.34 1.94
N SER A 145 9.10 10.81 2.93
CA SER A 145 9.28 10.49 4.35
C SER A 145 8.82 9.09 4.73
N THR A 146 7.79 8.56 4.05
CA THR A 146 7.21 7.25 4.35
C THR A 146 8.25 6.14 4.22
N GLN A 147 8.45 5.40 5.30
CA GLN A 147 9.23 4.16 5.32
C GLN A 147 8.39 3.03 4.72
N LEU A 148 8.87 2.47 3.61
CA LEU A 148 8.25 1.34 2.93
C LEU A 148 9.21 0.15 2.97
N PRO A 149 8.73 -1.07 3.32
CA PRO A 149 9.58 -2.24 3.29
C PRO A 149 10.09 -2.51 1.88
N SER A 150 11.28 -3.12 1.79
CA SER A 150 12.02 -3.32 0.53
C SER A 150 11.26 -4.07 -0.56
N TRP A 151 10.32 -4.95 -0.18
CA TRP A 151 9.50 -5.72 -1.10
C TRP A 151 8.34 -4.91 -1.70
N LEU A 152 8.03 -3.72 -1.16
CA LEU A 152 6.97 -2.86 -1.66
C LEU A 152 7.55 -1.80 -2.60
N GLN A 153 7.01 -1.72 -3.82
CA GLN A 153 7.54 -0.80 -4.82
C GLN A 153 7.27 0.66 -4.42
N ARG A 154 8.34 1.46 -4.32
CA ARG A 154 8.22 2.88 -3.98
C ARG A 154 7.59 3.68 -5.13
N PRO A 155 6.64 4.59 -4.83
CA PRO A 155 6.15 5.57 -5.80
C PRO A 155 7.26 6.50 -6.31
N PRO A 156 7.06 7.13 -7.48
CA PRO A 156 7.88 8.27 -7.84
C PRO A 156 7.66 9.44 -6.89
N SER A 157 8.74 10.10 -6.49
CA SER A 157 8.70 11.28 -5.60
C SER A 157 8.03 12.50 -6.22
N ASN A 158 7.99 12.58 -7.56
CA ASN A 158 7.32 13.63 -8.32
C ASN A 158 5.91 13.20 -8.79
N PHE A 159 5.20 12.38 -7.99
CA PHE A 159 3.85 11.89 -8.33
C PHE A 159 2.92 13.01 -8.82
N GLY A 160 2.16 12.73 -9.88
CA GLY A 160 1.29 13.70 -10.55
C GLY A 160 2.03 14.71 -11.44
N SER A 161 3.35 14.64 -11.62
CA SER A 161 4.02 15.49 -12.60
C SER A 161 3.89 14.91 -14.01
N PRO A 162 3.53 15.72 -15.03
CA PRO A 162 3.60 15.31 -16.44
C PRO A 162 5.03 15.02 -16.93
N SER A 163 6.05 15.35 -16.14
CA SER A 163 7.44 14.96 -16.43
C SER A 163 7.71 13.49 -16.13
N HIS A 164 6.88 12.85 -15.31
CA HIS A 164 7.02 11.42 -15.04
C HIS A 164 6.49 10.60 -16.21
N GLY A 165 7.21 9.53 -16.55
CA GLY A 165 6.72 8.55 -17.52
C GLY A 165 5.56 7.73 -16.95
N LYS A 166 5.14 6.71 -17.70
CA LYS A 166 4.09 5.79 -17.30
C LYS A 166 4.35 5.17 -15.93
N LEU A 167 3.42 5.38 -14.99
CA LEU A 167 3.40 4.66 -13.74
C LEU A 167 3.13 3.17 -13.99
N LYS A 168 3.94 2.33 -13.36
CA LYS A 168 3.71 0.88 -13.33
C LYS A 168 2.56 0.55 -12.38
N ALA A 169 2.00 -0.64 -12.60
CA ALA A 169 0.82 -1.10 -11.91
C ALA A 169 1.05 -1.27 -10.39
N ASP A 170 2.21 -1.77 -9.99
CA ASP A 170 2.65 -1.85 -8.59
C ASP A 170 2.84 -0.47 -7.94
N GLN A 171 3.34 0.53 -8.70
CA GLN A 171 3.45 1.90 -8.21
C GLN A 171 2.08 2.53 -7.98
N TRP A 172 1.11 2.34 -8.89
CA TRP A 172 -0.28 2.76 -8.67
C TRP A 172 -0.86 2.16 -7.40
N ARG A 173 -0.63 0.86 -7.18
CA ARG A 173 -1.06 0.19 -5.95
C ARG A 173 -0.48 0.88 -4.72
N THR A 174 0.84 1.06 -4.65
CA THR A 174 1.47 1.66 -3.47
C THR A 174 1.02 3.08 -3.23
N VAL A 175 0.94 3.91 -4.28
CA VAL A 175 0.47 5.30 -4.16
C VAL A 175 -0.92 5.35 -3.56
N CYS A 176 -1.88 4.65 -4.17
CA CYS A 176 -3.27 4.78 -3.74
C CYS A 176 -3.53 4.08 -2.41
N THR A 177 -2.97 2.89 -2.20
CA THR A 177 -3.30 2.09 -1.01
C THR A 177 -2.46 2.45 0.20
N VAL A 178 -1.30 3.12 0.04
CA VAL A 178 -0.42 3.51 1.16
C VAL A 178 -0.26 5.02 1.23
N SER A 179 0.41 5.64 0.25
CA SER A 179 0.79 7.05 0.35
C SER A 179 -0.41 7.99 0.45
N MET A 180 -1.40 7.82 -0.43
CA MET A 180 -2.61 8.65 -0.42
C MET A 180 -3.49 8.37 0.80
N VAL A 181 -3.52 7.13 1.32
CA VAL A 181 -4.24 6.85 2.58
C VAL A 181 -3.61 7.62 3.74
N ILE A 182 -2.28 7.58 3.86
CA ILE A 182 -1.54 8.32 4.90
C ILE A 182 -1.82 9.83 4.76
N THR A 183 -1.61 10.39 3.58
CA THR A 183 -1.74 11.84 3.40
C THR A 183 -3.18 12.32 3.48
N LEU A 184 -4.11 11.71 2.76
CA LEU A 184 -5.47 12.24 2.62
C LEU A 184 -6.29 12.05 3.89
N VAL A 185 -6.10 10.97 4.65
CA VAL A 185 -6.76 10.82 5.96
C VAL A 185 -6.28 11.92 6.91
N ARG A 186 -4.98 12.17 6.98
CA ARG A 186 -4.40 13.26 7.78
C ARG A 186 -4.96 14.64 7.39
N LEU A 187 -5.09 14.93 6.10
CA LEU A 187 -5.53 16.25 5.62
C LEU A 187 -7.04 16.43 5.69
N TRP A 188 -7.82 15.42 5.29
CA TRP A 188 -9.26 15.54 5.04
C TRP A 188 -10.15 14.97 6.14
N SER A 189 -9.57 14.34 7.17
CA SER A 189 -10.32 13.90 8.36
C SER A 189 -10.24 14.90 9.54
N SER A 190 -9.52 16.02 9.37
CA SER A 190 -9.41 17.07 10.40
C SER A 190 -10.76 17.71 10.71
N SER A 191 -10.91 18.22 11.93
CA SER A 191 -12.06 19.03 12.34
C SER A 191 -12.25 20.26 11.45
N THR A 192 -11.17 20.81 10.90
CA THR A 192 -11.16 21.99 10.01
C THR A 192 -11.41 21.65 8.53
N ALA A 193 -11.38 20.36 8.15
CA ALA A 193 -11.61 19.93 6.78
C ALA A 193 -13.06 20.16 6.35
N SER A 194 -13.25 20.58 5.09
CA SER A 194 -14.58 20.84 4.55
C SER A 194 -15.40 19.55 4.43
N ASP A 195 -16.73 19.66 4.46
CA ASP A 195 -17.61 18.51 4.23
C ASP A 195 -17.38 17.88 2.84
N SER A 196 -16.95 18.70 1.87
CA SER A 196 -16.59 18.25 0.53
C SER A 196 -15.34 17.36 0.55
N ASP A 197 -14.30 17.74 1.29
CA ASP A 197 -13.07 16.96 1.42
C ASP A 197 -13.32 15.63 2.13
N LYS A 198 -14.16 15.65 3.18
CA LYS A 198 -14.57 14.45 3.90
C LYS A 198 -15.32 13.47 2.99
N ALA A 199 -16.23 13.97 2.16
CA ALA A 199 -16.97 13.13 1.20
C ALA A 199 -16.06 12.53 0.10
N LEU A 200 -15.08 13.31 -0.39
CA LEU A 200 -14.05 12.82 -1.31
C LEU A 200 -13.19 11.73 -0.67
N LEU A 201 -12.76 11.95 0.57
CA LEU A 201 -11.97 10.98 1.34
C LEU A 201 -12.75 9.67 1.51
N GLU A 202 -14.00 9.75 1.98
CA GLU A 202 -14.86 8.60 2.21
C GLU A 202 -15.05 7.78 0.93
N ASN A 203 -15.33 8.43 -0.20
CA ASN A 203 -15.46 7.74 -1.48
C ASN A 203 -14.17 7.01 -1.87
N PHE A 204 -13.01 7.67 -1.72
CA PHE A 204 -11.71 7.06 -2.01
C PHE A 204 -11.36 5.89 -1.08
N LEU A 205 -11.65 6.01 0.22
CA LEU A 205 -11.35 4.95 1.19
C LEU A 205 -12.21 3.71 0.99
N HIS A 206 -13.44 3.85 0.49
CA HIS A 206 -14.23 2.71 0.03
C HIS A 206 -13.55 1.96 -1.12
N LEU A 207 -13.04 2.67 -2.12
CA LEU A 207 -12.27 2.04 -3.21
C LEU A 207 -11.02 1.32 -2.67
N VAL A 208 -10.24 1.98 -1.82
CA VAL A 208 -9.03 1.40 -1.23
C VAL A 208 -9.36 0.15 -0.41
N SER A 209 -10.41 0.21 0.42
CA SER A 209 -10.84 -0.92 1.25
C SER A 209 -11.28 -2.10 0.40
N ALA A 210 -12.08 -1.86 -0.65
CA ALA A 210 -12.49 -2.91 -1.57
C ALA A 210 -11.28 -3.57 -2.26
N VAL A 211 -10.34 -2.77 -2.78
CA VAL A 211 -9.13 -3.28 -3.43
C VAL A 211 -8.26 -4.08 -2.44
N ASP A 212 -8.11 -3.61 -1.21
CA ASP A 212 -7.37 -4.33 -0.17
C ASP A 212 -8.01 -5.69 0.12
N LEU A 213 -9.30 -5.70 0.50
CA LEU A 213 -10.04 -6.90 0.88
C LEU A 213 -10.02 -7.98 -0.21
N ALA A 214 -10.25 -7.57 -1.46
CA ALA A 214 -10.27 -8.50 -2.57
C ALA A 214 -8.86 -9.00 -2.97
N SER A 215 -7.81 -8.25 -2.65
CA SER A 215 -6.42 -8.63 -2.94
C SER A 215 -5.70 -9.32 -1.78
N ARG A 216 -6.40 -9.69 -0.70
CA ARG A 216 -5.84 -10.53 0.38
C ARG A 216 -5.62 -11.96 -0.10
N ARG A 217 -4.73 -12.68 0.58
CA ARG A 217 -4.34 -14.07 0.28
C ARG A 217 -5.28 -15.13 0.85
N SER A 218 -6.17 -14.74 1.74
CA SER A 218 -7.29 -15.57 2.19
C SER A 218 -8.61 -14.93 1.77
N MET A 219 -9.69 -15.70 1.74
CA MET A 219 -11.01 -15.19 1.41
C MET A 219 -12.05 -15.87 2.28
N SER A 220 -13.02 -15.10 2.77
CA SER A 220 -14.16 -15.58 3.53
C SER A 220 -15.43 -14.95 2.96
N ARG A 221 -16.60 -15.53 3.27
CA ARG A 221 -17.89 -14.95 2.87
C ARG A 221 -18.08 -13.54 3.43
N SER A 222 -17.69 -13.31 4.69
CA SER A 222 -17.75 -11.98 5.31
C SER A 222 -16.86 -10.96 4.60
N ARG A 223 -15.65 -11.36 4.17
CA ARG A 223 -14.74 -10.50 3.41
C ARG A 223 -15.27 -10.18 2.01
N ALA A 224 -15.84 -11.17 1.34
CA ALA A 224 -16.46 -10.97 0.04
C ALA A 224 -17.67 -10.01 0.13
N ALA A 225 -18.47 -10.12 1.19
CA ALA A 225 -19.58 -9.20 1.45
C ALA A 225 -19.09 -7.77 1.78
N ALA A 226 -18.04 -7.64 2.60
CA ALA A 226 -17.44 -6.33 2.89
C ALA A 226 -16.84 -5.67 1.63
N TYR A 227 -16.22 -6.47 0.75
CA TYR A 227 -15.79 -6.00 -0.57
C TYR A 227 -16.96 -5.44 -1.38
N ASP A 228 -18.06 -6.19 -1.46
CA ASP A 228 -19.24 -5.82 -2.26
C ASP A 228 -19.86 -4.51 -1.75
N GLU A 229 -20.03 -4.38 -0.43
CA GLU A 229 -20.53 -3.17 0.22
C GLU A 229 -19.64 -1.95 -0.07
N HIS A 230 -18.32 -2.09 0.07
CA HIS A 230 -17.39 -1.01 -0.23
C HIS A 230 -17.38 -0.63 -1.71
N MET A 231 -17.43 -1.61 -2.61
CA MET A 231 -17.47 -1.36 -4.04
C MET A 231 -18.77 -0.66 -4.43
N PHE A 232 -19.91 -1.06 -3.87
CA PHE A 232 -21.19 -0.40 -4.08
C PHE A 232 -21.15 1.06 -3.61
N ARG A 233 -20.73 1.33 -2.36
CA ARG A 233 -20.62 2.70 -1.84
C ARG A 233 -19.66 3.58 -2.63
N TYR A 234 -18.54 3.01 -3.09
CA TYR A 234 -17.62 3.69 -3.98
C TYR A 234 -18.32 4.14 -5.28
N LEU A 235 -19.01 3.22 -5.96
CA LEU A 235 -19.69 3.53 -7.22
C LEU A 235 -20.87 4.48 -7.04
N SER A 236 -21.64 4.36 -5.96
CA SER A 236 -22.68 5.33 -5.61
C SER A 236 -22.09 6.73 -5.39
N GLY A 237 -21.01 6.83 -4.62
CA GLY A 237 -20.33 8.11 -4.41
C GLY A 237 -19.73 8.69 -5.70
N LEU A 238 -19.29 7.87 -6.65
CA LEU A 238 -18.89 8.36 -7.98
C LEU A 238 -20.03 9.04 -8.72
N GLN A 239 -21.25 8.50 -8.66
CA GLN A 239 -22.42 9.15 -9.26
C GLN A 239 -22.80 10.41 -8.48
N ASP A 240 -22.85 10.32 -7.15
CA ASP A 240 -23.36 11.42 -6.32
C ASP A 240 -22.44 12.65 -6.30
N LEU A 241 -21.12 12.42 -6.23
CA LEU A 241 -20.11 13.48 -6.13
C LEU A 241 -19.72 14.04 -7.50
N PHE A 242 -19.66 13.18 -8.52
CA PHE A 242 -19.06 13.54 -9.82
C PHE A 242 -20.02 13.46 -11.01
N ASP A 243 -21.22 12.88 -10.86
CA ASP A 243 -22.10 12.51 -11.98
C ASP A 243 -21.33 11.64 -13.01
N HIS A 244 -20.51 10.71 -12.50
CA HIS A 244 -19.57 9.96 -13.31
C HIS A 244 -20.24 8.85 -14.10
N GLN A 245 -19.94 8.77 -15.40
CA GLN A 245 -20.40 7.67 -16.24
C GLN A 245 -19.56 6.42 -16.00
N PHE A 246 -20.22 5.31 -15.68
CA PHE A 246 -19.51 4.07 -15.40
C PHE A 246 -18.83 3.49 -16.65
N VAL A 247 -17.62 2.99 -16.45
CA VAL A 247 -16.85 2.25 -17.45
C VAL A 247 -16.99 0.74 -17.23
N PRO A 248 -16.63 -0.11 -18.22
CA PRO A 248 -16.78 -1.56 -18.08
C PRO A 248 -16.11 -2.16 -16.84
N ASN A 249 -14.97 -1.63 -16.39
CA ASN A 249 -14.32 -2.10 -15.18
C ASN A 249 -15.20 -1.90 -13.92
N HIS A 250 -15.94 -0.80 -13.80
CA HIS A 250 -16.85 -0.58 -12.67
C HIS A 250 -17.92 -1.68 -12.63
N HIS A 251 -18.49 -2.00 -13.80
CA HIS A 251 -19.48 -3.06 -13.92
C HIS A 251 -18.89 -4.44 -13.58
N LEU A 252 -17.69 -4.75 -14.10
CA LEU A 252 -17.02 -6.02 -13.81
C LEU A 252 -16.63 -6.17 -12.34
N SER A 253 -16.36 -5.06 -11.64
CA SER A 253 -16.07 -5.07 -10.20
C SER A 253 -17.27 -5.52 -9.37
N LEU A 254 -18.50 -5.22 -9.81
CA LEU A 254 -19.71 -5.70 -9.12
C LEU A 254 -19.89 -7.22 -9.21
N HIS A 255 -19.45 -7.86 -10.30
CA HIS A 255 -19.49 -9.31 -10.45
C HIS A 255 -18.38 -10.05 -9.69
N LEU A 256 -17.46 -9.29 -9.09
CA LEU A 256 -16.33 -9.91 -8.41
C LEU A 256 -16.75 -10.61 -7.13
N HIS A 257 -17.81 -10.17 -6.43
CA HIS A 257 -18.31 -10.85 -5.24
C HIS A 257 -18.52 -12.34 -5.50
N ASP A 258 -19.26 -12.71 -6.55
CA ASP A 258 -19.56 -14.11 -6.85
C ASP A 258 -18.29 -14.91 -7.10
N CYS A 259 -17.34 -14.32 -7.83
CA CYS A 259 -16.05 -14.94 -8.09
C CYS A 259 -15.23 -15.15 -6.81
N LEU A 260 -15.24 -14.20 -5.87
CA LEU A 260 -14.55 -14.33 -4.57
C LEU A 260 -15.16 -15.45 -3.72
N VAL A 261 -16.47 -15.64 -3.78
CA VAL A 261 -17.17 -16.73 -3.07
C VAL A 261 -16.89 -18.08 -3.69
N LEU A 262 -16.88 -18.17 -5.03
CA LEU A 262 -16.73 -19.42 -5.75
C LEU A 262 -15.27 -19.89 -5.85
N PHE A 263 -14.35 -18.99 -6.15
CA PHE A 263 -12.95 -19.33 -6.45
C PHE A 263 -11.98 -18.94 -5.32
N GLY A 264 -12.45 -18.19 -4.32
CA GLY A 264 -11.62 -17.73 -3.22
C GLY A 264 -10.68 -16.58 -3.61
N PRO A 265 -9.49 -16.48 -3.00
CA PRO A 265 -8.56 -15.36 -3.20
C PRO A 265 -8.18 -15.13 -4.66
N VAL A 266 -8.14 -13.87 -5.08
CA VAL A 266 -7.89 -13.48 -6.48
C VAL A 266 -6.53 -13.95 -7.00
N HIS A 267 -5.54 -14.08 -6.11
CA HIS A 267 -4.22 -14.63 -6.43
C HIS A 267 -4.29 -16.04 -7.00
N GLY A 268 -5.30 -16.83 -6.63
CA GLY A 268 -5.54 -18.19 -7.09
C GLY A 268 -5.78 -18.31 -8.60
N TRP A 269 -6.33 -17.27 -9.21
CA TRP A 269 -6.92 -17.33 -10.56
C TRP A 269 -6.71 -16.07 -11.40
N TRP A 270 -5.87 -15.13 -10.92
CA TRP A 270 -5.46 -13.97 -11.71
C TRP A 270 -4.52 -14.34 -12.86
N ALA A 271 -4.49 -13.51 -13.90
CA ALA A 271 -3.71 -13.79 -15.10
C ALA A 271 -2.21 -13.42 -15.01
N PHE A 272 -1.75 -12.91 -13.87
CA PHE A 272 -0.38 -12.37 -13.73
C PHE A 272 0.74 -13.41 -13.97
N PRO A 273 0.62 -14.66 -13.48
CA PRO A 273 1.59 -15.70 -13.83
C PRO A 273 1.74 -15.91 -15.34
N PHE A 274 0.66 -15.71 -16.11
CA PHE A 274 0.68 -15.82 -17.57
C PHE A 274 1.28 -14.59 -18.26
N GLU A 275 1.05 -13.37 -17.76
CA GLU A 275 1.72 -12.16 -18.27
C GLU A 275 3.25 -12.24 -18.13
N ARG A 276 3.75 -12.92 -17.09
CA ARG A 276 5.18 -13.20 -16.93
C ARG A 276 5.71 -14.07 -18.06
N TYR A 277 4.95 -15.08 -18.47
CA TYR A 277 5.33 -15.89 -19.62
C TYR A 277 5.37 -15.07 -20.90
N ASN A 278 4.46 -14.11 -21.10
CA ASN A 278 4.55 -13.21 -22.24
C ASN A 278 5.86 -12.40 -22.25
N GLY A 279 6.30 -11.88 -21.10
CA GLY A 279 7.59 -11.19 -20.98
C GLY A 279 8.78 -12.10 -21.28
N LEU A 280 8.78 -13.33 -20.74
CA LEU A 280 9.81 -14.34 -21.03
C LEU A 280 9.83 -14.72 -22.52
N PHE A 281 8.66 -14.86 -23.14
CA PHE A 281 8.54 -15.15 -24.57
C PHE A 281 9.03 -13.99 -25.43
N HIS A 282 8.81 -12.73 -25.03
CA HIS A 282 9.36 -11.58 -25.75
C HIS A 282 10.89 -11.53 -25.75
N GLN A 283 11.54 -12.08 -24.72
CA GLN A 283 13.01 -12.13 -24.62
C GLN A 283 13.61 -13.38 -25.27
N ALA A 284 12.78 -14.38 -25.61
CA ALA A 284 13.26 -15.58 -26.25
C ALA A 284 13.66 -15.29 -27.71
N ASN A 285 14.87 -15.71 -28.09
CA ASN A 285 15.31 -15.64 -29.47
C ASN A 285 14.40 -16.50 -30.34
N THR A 286 13.61 -15.85 -31.18
CA THR A 286 12.83 -16.54 -32.20
C THR A 286 13.70 -16.77 -33.43
N ASN A 287 13.46 -17.87 -34.14
CA ASN A 287 14.11 -18.14 -35.42
C ASN A 287 13.57 -17.27 -36.57
N ASN A 288 12.74 -16.25 -36.28
CA ASN A 288 12.02 -15.37 -37.21
C ASN A 288 11.20 -16.10 -38.29
N LYS A 289 10.89 -17.38 -38.09
CA LYS A 289 10.05 -18.18 -38.99
C LYS A 289 8.66 -18.30 -38.37
N THR A 290 7.71 -17.49 -38.84
CA THR A 290 6.37 -17.36 -38.24
C THR A 290 5.66 -18.70 -37.99
N ALA A 291 5.84 -19.68 -38.89
CA ALA A 291 5.26 -21.02 -38.74
C ALA A 291 5.88 -21.85 -37.59
N ASP A 292 7.15 -21.61 -37.26
CA ASP A 292 7.91 -22.38 -36.27
C ASP A 292 7.97 -21.70 -34.89
N ILE A 293 7.54 -20.43 -34.80
CA ILE A 293 7.53 -19.64 -33.55
C ILE A 293 6.83 -20.39 -32.40
N PRO A 294 5.61 -20.97 -32.57
CA PRO A 294 4.97 -21.71 -31.48
C PRO A 294 5.81 -22.89 -30.98
N LEU A 295 6.44 -23.64 -31.89
CA LEU A 295 7.29 -24.78 -31.54
C LEU A 295 8.57 -24.33 -30.83
N THR A 296 9.18 -23.23 -31.29
CA THR A 296 10.37 -22.65 -30.65
C THR A 296 10.04 -22.18 -29.23
N PHE A 297 8.92 -21.47 -29.03
CA PHE A 297 8.48 -21.07 -27.69
C PHE A 297 8.23 -22.25 -26.77
N MET A 298 7.51 -23.27 -27.23
CA MET A 298 7.25 -24.47 -26.44
C MET A 298 8.55 -25.18 -26.05
N ARG A 299 9.49 -25.33 -26.99
CA ARG A 299 10.79 -25.97 -26.72
C ARG A 299 11.59 -25.22 -25.65
N TRP A 300 11.73 -23.89 -25.76
CA TRP A 300 12.43 -23.09 -24.76
C TRP A 300 11.73 -23.09 -23.40
N PHE A 301 10.40 -23.06 -23.39
CA PHE A 301 9.61 -23.15 -22.17
C PHE A 301 9.89 -24.45 -21.41
N TYR A 302 9.83 -25.60 -22.10
CA TYR A 302 10.09 -26.90 -21.49
C TYR A 302 11.55 -27.08 -21.06
N ILE A 303 12.52 -26.59 -21.85
CA ILE A 303 13.94 -26.58 -21.44
C ILE A 303 14.10 -25.79 -20.13
N GLY A 304 13.54 -24.58 -20.05
CA GLY A 304 13.62 -23.76 -18.85
C GLY A 304 12.88 -24.36 -17.65
N ALA A 305 11.73 -25.01 -17.86
CA ALA A 305 10.99 -25.69 -16.81
C ALA A 305 11.76 -26.90 -16.26
N ASN A 306 12.27 -27.77 -17.15
CA ASN A 306 13.05 -28.93 -16.78
C ASN A 306 14.37 -28.53 -16.09
N LEU A 307 15.03 -27.46 -16.56
CA LEU A 307 16.24 -26.96 -15.92
C LEU A 307 15.98 -26.46 -14.50
N ARG A 308 14.92 -25.66 -14.28
CA ARG A 308 14.53 -25.23 -12.92
C ARG A 308 14.23 -26.41 -12.01
N GLN A 309 13.45 -27.38 -12.50
CA GLN A 309 13.14 -28.59 -11.74
C GLN A 309 14.41 -29.39 -11.41
N LEU A 310 15.32 -29.55 -12.38
CA LEU A 310 16.60 -30.23 -12.17
C LEU A 310 17.43 -29.52 -11.08
N MET A 311 17.53 -28.19 -11.16
CA MET A 311 18.26 -27.38 -10.18
C MET A 311 17.66 -27.49 -8.77
N GLU A 312 16.33 -27.60 -8.63
CA GLU A 312 15.63 -27.70 -7.35
C GLU A 312 15.60 -29.11 -6.74
N THR A 313 15.57 -30.15 -7.57
CA THR A 313 15.31 -31.54 -7.12
C THR A 313 16.55 -32.43 -7.08
N MET A 314 17.62 -32.04 -7.78
CA MET A 314 18.85 -32.80 -7.80
C MET A 314 19.70 -32.47 -6.59
N GLU A 315 20.27 -33.50 -5.96
CA GLU A 315 21.34 -33.33 -4.99
C GLU A 315 22.63 -33.02 -5.75
N TRP A 316 23.07 -31.77 -5.67
CA TRP A 316 24.31 -31.31 -6.29
C TRP A 316 25.50 -31.64 -5.39
N PRO A 317 26.65 -32.05 -5.96
CA PRO A 317 27.86 -32.27 -5.18
C PRO A 317 28.29 -31.00 -4.44
N ASP A 318 28.76 -31.15 -3.19
CA ASP A 318 29.29 -30.06 -2.36
C ASP A 318 30.72 -29.71 -2.79
N SER A 319 30.85 -29.19 -4.01
CA SER A 319 32.09 -28.67 -4.56
C SER A 319 31.93 -27.18 -4.89
N PRO A 320 33.00 -26.38 -4.76
CA PRO A 320 32.94 -24.94 -4.98
C PRO A 320 32.47 -24.58 -6.40
N GLU A 321 32.74 -25.42 -7.40
CA GLU A 321 32.29 -25.23 -8.78
C GLU A 321 30.77 -25.34 -8.92
N TYR A 322 30.14 -26.32 -8.26
CA TYR A 322 28.68 -26.45 -8.28
C TYR A 322 28.00 -25.37 -7.45
N ALA A 323 28.63 -24.93 -6.34
CA ALA A 323 28.15 -23.80 -5.56
C ALA A 323 28.10 -22.51 -6.41
N ASP A 324 29.15 -22.24 -7.19
CA ASP A 324 29.22 -21.08 -8.10
C ASP A 324 28.18 -21.14 -9.23
N VAL A 325 27.97 -22.33 -9.83
CA VAL A 325 26.90 -22.53 -10.84
C VAL A 325 25.52 -22.30 -10.25
N MET A 326 25.27 -22.80 -9.03
CA MET A 326 23.99 -22.62 -8.33
C MET A 326 23.77 -21.16 -7.92
N GLU A 327 24.83 -20.46 -7.49
CA GLU A 327 24.77 -19.03 -7.18
C GLU A 327 24.50 -18.20 -8.44
N SER A 328 25.23 -18.45 -9.53
CA SER A 328 25.01 -17.82 -10.84
C SER A 328 23.60 -18.08 -11.37
N PHE A 329 23.07 -19.30 -11.21
CA PHE A 329 21.70 -19.63 -11.59
C PHE A 329 20.69 -18.87 -10.72
N ARG A 330 20.90 -18.81 -9.41
CA ARG A 330 20.05 -18.05 -8.49
C ARG A 330 20.12 -16.54 -8.77
N GLU A 331 21.27 -16.00 -9.15
CA GLU A 331 21.42 -14.60 -9.52
C GLU A 331 20.69 -14.32 -10.84
N ALA A 332 20.95 -15.11 -11.88
CA ALA A 332 20.36 -14.92 -13.21
C ALA A 332 18.83 -15.13 -13.24
N PHE A 333 18.31 -16.04 -12.41
CA PHE A 333 16.89 -16.43 -12.44
C PHE A 333 16.11 -16.10 -11.15
N GLY A 334 16.77 -15.68 -10.08
CA GLY A 334 16.15 -15.24 -8.83
C GLY A 334 15.46 -13.88 -8.95
N ASP A 335 16.00 -12.99 -9.79
CA ASP A 335 15.49 -11.64 -10.07
C ASP A 335 14.09 -11.61 -10.72
N ALA A 336 13.67 -12.73 -11.32
CA ALA A 336 12.32 -12.85 -11.87
C ALA A 336 11.22 -12.89 -10.78
N MET A 337 11.61 -12.79 -9.50
CA MET A 337 10.78 -12.67 -8.31
C MET A 337 11.25 -11.44 -7.49
N GLN A 338 11.06 -10.21 -8.00
CA GLN A 338 11.27 -8.98 -7.23
C GLN A 338 9.96 -8.21 -6.98
N GLY A 339 9.90 -7.50 -5.85
CA GLY A 339 8.81 -6.61 -5.47
C GLY A 339 7.58 -7.32 -4.88
N THR A 340 6.42 -6.66 -4.95
CA THR A 340 5.16 -7.14 -4.38
C THR A 340 4.71 -8.51 -4.92
N ARG A 341 5.26 -8.90 -6.06
CA ARG A 341 5.01 -10.15 -6.79
C ARG A 341 5.62 -11.38 -6.12
N VAL A 342 6.69 -11.18 -5.35
CA VAL A 342 7.29 -12.21 -4.50
C VAL A 342 6.27 -12.70 -3.49
N VAL A 343 5.72 -11.73 -2.77
CA VAL A 343 4.67 -11.86 -1.77
C VAL A 343 3.43 -12.51 -2.40
N ASP A 344 3.04 -12.12 -3.61
CA ASP A 344 1.80 -12.62 -4.21
C ASP A 344 1.90 -14.05 -4.81
N ALA A 345 3.11 -14.54 -5.12
CA ALA A 345 3.33 -15.88 -5.65
C ALA A 345 3.53 -16.98 -4.58
N LEU A 346 3.70 -16.60 -3.31
CA LEU A 346 3.92 -17.51 -2.17
C LEU A 346 2.84 -18.59 -1.96
N PRO A 347 1.54 -18.37 -2.20
CA PRO A 347 0.51 -19.40 -1.99
C PRO A 347 0.69 -20.65 -2.86
N PHE A 348 1.45 -20.54 -3.96
CA PHE A 348 1.69 -21.62 -4.91
C PHE A 348 3.02 -22.34 -4.69
N SER A 349 3.83 -21.91 -3.71
CA SER A 349 5.11 -22.55 -3.40
C SER A 349 4.94 -23.45 -2.17
N THR A 350 5.28 -24.72 -2.33
CA THR A 350 5.46 -25.68 -1.22
C THR A 350 6.50 -25.22 -0.19
N ALA A 351 7.32 -24.22 -0.53
CA ALA A 351 8.32 -23.60 0.32
C ALA A 351 7.77 -22.48 1.24
N ALA A 352 6.46 -22.19 1.24
CA ALA A 352 5.88 -21.12 2.07
C ALA A 352 6.13 -21.31 3.59
N ASN A 353 6.45 -22.53 4.02
CA ASN A 353 6.77 -22.88 5.41
C ASN A 353 8.25 -23.27 5.63
N SER A 354 9.06 -23.39 4.59
CA SER A 354 10.50 -23.59 4.76
C SER A 354 11.17 -22.24 4.89
N LEU A 355 11.69 -21.93 6.08
CA LEU A 355 12.75 -20.93 6.20
C LEU A 355 13.83 -21.34 5.18
N GLU A 356 14.17 -20.45 4.24
CA GLU A 356 15.38 -20.65 3.44
C GLU A 356 16.53 -20.90 4.41
N GLU A 357 17.42 -21.86 4.11
CA GLU A 357 18.43 -22.38 5.04
C GLU A 357 19.06 -21.26 5.86
N ILE A 358 18.64 -21.16 7.13
CA ILE A 358 19.20 -20.18 8.05
C ILE A 358 20.65 -20.60 8.25
N LYS A 359 21.58 -19.81 7.70
CA LYS A 359 23.02 -20.01 7.90
C LYS A 359 23.33 -19.75 9.37
N TYR A 360 23.45 -20.82 10.14
CA TYR A 360 23.82 -20.81 11.53
C TYR A 360 25.28 -21.21 11.67
N ASP A 361 26.09 -20.33 12.25
CA ASP A 361 27.51 -20.58 12.48
C ASP A 361 27.76 -20.70 13.99
N ALA A 362 28.08 -21.92 14.43
CA ALA A 362 28.35 -22.22 15.83
C ALA A 362 29.60 -21.48 16.36
N ASP A 363 30.53 -21.10 15.48
CA ASP A 363 31.75 -20.39 15.86
C ASP A 363 31.51 -18.89 16.10
N GLN A 364 30.39 -18.36 15.60
CA GLN A 364 29.92 -16.98 15.81
C GLN A 364 28.92 -16.87 16.98
N GLU A 365 28.81 -17.92 17.81
CA GLU A 365 27.93 -17.93 18.97
C GLU A 365 28.48 -17.05 20.11
N GLU A 366 27.65 -16.11 20.56
CA GLU A 366 27.91 -15.26 21.72
C GLU A 366 26.97 -15.62 22.88
N ILE A 367 27.37 -15.30 24.11
CA ILE A 367 26.51 -15.49 25.29
C ILE A 367 25.33 -14.53 25.19
N LEU A 368 24.11 -15.06 25.18
CA LEU A 368 22.92 -14.24 25.13
C LEU A 368 22.78 -13.40 26.41
N PRO A 369 22.38 -12.12 26.30
CA PRO A 369 21.96 -11.34 27.45
C PRO A 369 20.90 -12.09 28.28
N ILE A 370 21.03 -12.06 29.61
CA ILE A 370 20.15 -12.81 30.54
C ILE A 370 18.65 -12.57 30.27
N PRO A 371 18.17 -11.33 30.01
CA PRO A 371 16.77 -11.10 29.69
C PRO A 371 16.32 -11.83 28.42
N ILE A 372 17.17 -11.85 27.39
CA ILE A 372 16.90 -12.51 26.10
C ILE A 372 16.86 -14.02 26.29
N TYR A 373 17.89 -14.58 26.94
CA TYR A 373 17.95 -16.00 27.27
C TYR A 373 16.72 -16.48 28.05
N THR A 374 16.32 -15.71 29.07
CA THR A 374 15.18 -16.04 29.92
C THR A 374 13.86 -16.02 29.13
N ALA A 375 13.70 -15.05 28.23
CA ALA A 375 12.54 -14.96 27.36
C ALA A 375 12.48 -16.12 26.35
N VAL A 376 13.61 -16.47 25.73
CA VAL A 376 13.73 -17.64 24.83
C VAL A 376 13.35 -18.92 25.57
N LEU A 377 13.92 -19.15 26.76
CA LEU A 377 13.61 -20.32 27.59
C LEU A 377 12.11 -20.38 27.94
N SER A 378 11.53 -19.25 28.36
CA SER A 378 10.11 -19.14 28.66
C SER A 378 9.24 -19.49 27.44
N PHE A 379 9.55 -18.91 26.27
CA PHE A 379 8.83 -19.18 25.03
C PHE A 379 8.89 -20.65 24.62
N LEU A 380 10.08 -21.26 24.65
CA LEU A 380 10.26 -22.66 24.29
C LEU A 380 9.46 -23.58 25.22
N ASN A 381 9.48 -23.31 26.52
CA ASN A 381 8.78 -24.16 27.47
C ASN A 381 7.25 -23.96 27.46
N THR A 382 6.77 -22.73 27.29
CA THR A 382 5.34 -22.42 27.36
C THR A 382 4.62 -22.62 26.02
N VAL A 383 5.17 -22.07 24.94
CA VAL A 383 4.50 -22.04 23.63
C VAL A 383 4.83 -23.29 22.82
N ARG A 384 6.11 -23.69 22.80
CA ARG A 384 6.53 -24.91 22.11
C ARG A 384 6.36 -26.17 22.96
N GLN A 385 5.87 -26.02 24.20
CA GLN A 385 5.69 -27.10 25.18
C GLN A 385 6.95 -27.96 25.34
N ARG A 386 8.11 -27.32 25.26
CA ARG A 386 9.40 -27.98 25.47
C ARG A 386 9.70 -28.05 26.95
N ALA A 387 10.64 -28.91 27.30
CA ALA A 387 11.05 -29.07 28.67
C ALA A 387 12.56 -28.86 28.72
N PHE A 388 12.98 -27.60 28.87
CA PHE A 388 14.36 -27.20 29.10
C PHE A 388 14.52 -26.60 30.49
N THR A 389 15.68 -26.81 31.11
CA THR A 389 16.09 -26.08 32.32
C THR A 389 17.01 -24.91 31.99
N SER A 390 17.07 -23.91 32.89
CA SER A 390 18.03 -22.82 32.77
C SER A 390 19.47 -23.31 32.98
N ALA A 391 20.38 -22.91 32.10
CA ALA A 391 21.82 -23.14 32.22
C ALA A 391 22.41 -22.47 33.47
N TYR A 392 21.77 -21.39 33.95
CA TYR A 392 22.18 -20.63 35.13
C TYR A 392 21.54 -21.13 36.44
N ALA A 393 20.75 -22.21 36.40
CA ALA A 393 20.11 -22.75 37.61
C ALA A 393 21.15 -23.30 38.61
N SER A 394 21.09 -22.84 39.86
CA SER A 394 22.12 -23.05 40.89
C SER A 394 22.21 -24.49 41.45
N ARG A 395 21.28 -25.40 41.11
CA ARG A 395 21.23 -26.77 41.67
C ARG A 395 21.13 -27.83 40.57
N PRO A 396 22.23 -28.55 40.25
CA PRO A 396 22.25 -29.62 39.25
C PRO A 396 21.38 -30.83 39.61
N ALA A 397 21.17 -31.09 40.91
CA ALA A 397 20.57 -32.32 41.45
C ALA A 397 19.04 -32.46 41.29
N THR A 398 18.36 -31.54 40.60
CA THR A 398 16.89 -31.56 40.37
C THR A 398 16.51 -31.41 38.89
N ARG A 399 17.48 -31.57 37.97
CA ARG A 399 17.26 -31.41 36.53
C ARG A 399 16.48 -32.60 35.96
N ASN A 400 15.17 -32.48 35.86
CA ASN A 400 14.35 -33.41 35.08
C ASN A 400 14.55 -33.26 33.56
N HIS A 401 15.22 -32.18 33.12
CA HIS A 401 15.34 -31.80 31.72
C HIS A 401 16.70 -31.20 31.36
N ALA A 402 17.09 -31.33 30.09
CA ALA A 402 18.36 -30.81 29.56
C ALA A 402 18.45 -29.27 29.67
N PRO A 403 19.65 -28.70 29.96
CA PRO A 403 19.82 -27.25 29.99
C PRO A 403 19.74 -26.66 28.58
N LEU A 404 19.08 -25.51 28.44
CA LEU A 404 19.05 -24.76 27.17
C LEU A 404 20.41 -24.09 26.93
N ASN A 405 20.94 -24.17 25.69
CA ASN A 405 22.17 -23.48 25.29
C ASN A 405 22.09 -21.98 25.62
N PRO A 406 22.99 -21.42 26.46
CA PRO A 406 22.97 -20.00 26.78
C PRO A 406 23.49 -19.10 25.66
N LYS A 407 24.03 -19.69 24.58
CA LYS A 407 24.59 -18.95 23.45
C LYS A 407 23.60 -18.82 22.29
N GLY A 408 23.85 -17.83 21.44
CA GLY A 408 23.17 -17.61 20.17
C GLY A 408 23.99 -16.69 19.27
N GLN A 409 23.62 -16.60 17.99
CA GLN A 409 24.32 -15.79 16.99
C GLN A 409 23.52 -14.52 16.71
N GLU A 410 24.12 -13.34 16.91
CA GLU A 410 23.49 -12.07 16.49
C GLU A 410 23.62 -11.89 14.98
N VAL A 411 22.51 -11.54 14.32
CA VAL A 411 22.47 -11.32 12.86
C VAL A 411 21.78 -10.02 12.52
N GLY A 412 22.21 -9.38 11.42
CA GLY A 412 21.60 -8.13 10.95
C GLY A 412 20.26 -8.30 10.23
N SER A 413 20.00 -9.49 9.67
CA SER A 413 18.73 -9.79 8.99
C SER A 413 18.45 -11.29 8.88
N VAL A 414 17.18 -11.61 8.67
CA VAL A 414 16.67 -12.96 8.40
C VAL A 414 15.68 -12.89 7.24
N LEU A 415 15.69 -13.92 6.40
CA LEU A 415 14.80 -14.06 5.24
C LEU A 415 13.71 -15.08 5.55
N ARG A 416 12.44 -14.71 5.35
CA ARG A 416 11.31 -15.65 5.41
C ARG A 416 10.44 -15.45 4.19
N ALA A 417 10.22 -16.52 3.44
CA ALA A 417 9.38 -16.49 2.25
C ALA A 417 9.79 -15.33 1.30
N LYS A 418 11.10 -15.16 1.09
CA LYS A 418 11.71 -14.08 0.28
C LYS A 418 11.42 -12.65 0.75
N VAL A 419 10.97 -12.48 1.99
CA VAL A 419 10.81 -11.19 2.65
C VAL A 419 11.89 -11.03 3.72
N THR A 420 12.70 -9.98 3.58
CA THR A 420 13.77 -9.67 4.53
C THR A 420 13.22 -8.95 5.75
N TYR A 421 13.55 -9.46 6.93
CA TYR A 421 13.36 -8.80 8.22
C TYR A 421 14.74 -8.41 8.73
N ALA A 422 14.96 -7.13 9.02
CA ALA A 422 16.28 -6.62 9.39
C ALA A 422 16.21 -5.80 10.67
N THR A 423 17.35 -5.64 11.33
CA THR A 423 17.48 -4.68 12.44
C THR A 423 17.37 -3.25 11.91
N SER A 424 17.00 -2.32 12.79
CA SER A 424 16.94 -0.89 12.46
C SER A 424 18.30 -0.32 12.01
N SER A 425 19.40 -0.89 12.51
CA SER A 425 20.77 -0.52 12.12
C SER A 425 21.20 -1.09 10.77
N HIS A 426 20.81 -2.32 10.45
CA HIS A 426 21.22 -2.99 9.21
C HIS A 426 20.32 -2.61 8.02
N GLY A 427 19.03 -2.40 8.26
CA GLY A 427 18.07 -2.06 7.21
C GLY A 427 16.77 -1.52 7.78
N ALA A 428 16.77 -0.25 8.21
CA ALA A 428 15.65 0.43 8.85
C ALA A 428 14.28 0.19 8.20
N ARG A 429 14.20 0.23 6.86
CA ARG A 429 12.93 0.01 6.15
C ARG A 429 12.32 -1.39 6.35
N ASN A 430 13.13 -2.39 6.69
CA ASN A 430 12.72 -3.77 6.89
C ASN A 430 12.58 -4.14 8.38
N SER A 431 12.70 -3.17 9.29
CA SER A 431 12.63 -3.39 10.74
C SER A 431 11.27 -3.08 11.36
N PHE A 432 10.40 -2.35 10.65
CA PHE A 432 9.04 -2.02 11.11
C PHE A 432 8.09 -3.21 10.96
N VAL A 433 7.61 -3.75 12.08
CA VAL A 433 6.80 -4.98 12.11
C VAL A 433 5.58 -4.88 13.01
N MET A 434 4.50 -5.51 12.56
CA MET A 434 3.37 -5.89 13.42
C MET A 434 3.65 -7.27 14.00
N TYR A 435 3.45 -7.44 15.30
CA TYR A 435 3.67 -8.69 16.00
C TYR A 435 2.60 -8.97 17.05
N LYS A 436 2.45 -10.24 17.41
CA LYS A 436 1.55 -10.69 18.48
C LYS A 436 2.29 -10.68 19.81
N ASP A 437 1.87 -9.80 20.71
CA ASP A 437 2.38 -9.75 22.09
C ASP A 437 1.57 -10.71 22.98
N ARG A 438 2.15 -11.86 23.30
CA ARG A 438 1.54 -12.90 24.13
C ARG A 438 1.63 -12.63 25.63
N THR A 439 2.31 -11.57 26.04
CA THR A 439 2.41 -11.22 27.47
C THR A 439 1.09 -10.70 28.03
N LEU A 440 0.25 -10.11 27.17
CA LEU A 440 -1.00 -9.47 27.54
C LEU A 440 -2.22 -10.40 27.44
N CYS A 441 -2.24 -11.30 26.45
CA CYS A 441 -3.32 -12.29 26.32
C CYS A 441 -2.86 -13.58 25.62
N ALA A 442 -3.56 -14.69 25.89
CA ALA A 442 -3.22 -16.01 25.33
C ALA A 442 -3.31 -16.07 23.79
N GLY A 443 -4.13 -15.22 23.16
CA GLY A 443 -4.24 -15.08 21.71
C GLY A 443 -3.20 -14.14 21.06
N GLY A 444 -2.49 -13.37 21.89
CA GLY A 444 -1.57 -12.31 21.49
C GLY A 444 -2.27 -11.04 21.01
N GLU A 445 -1.96 -9.89 21.62
CA GLU A 445 -2.44 -8.59 21.13
C GLU A 445 -1.57 -8.12 19.97
N LEU A 446 -2.18 -7.57 18.91
CA LEU A 446 -1.42 -7.08 17.78
C LEU A 446 -0.79 -5.71 18.10
N ARG A 447 0.54 -5.65 18.08
CA ARG A 447 1.31 -4.45 18.42
C ARG A 447 2.26 -4.06 17.28
N ALA A 448 2.54 -2.76 17.20
CA ALA A 448 3.53 -2.22 16.29
C ALA A 448 4.88 -2.07 16.99
N GLY A 449 5.97 -2.38 16.30
CA GLY A 449 7.30 -2.18 16.85
C GLY A 449 8.39 -2.12 15.78
N GLN A 450 9.60 -1.85 16.24
CA GLN A 450 10.79 -1.83 15.40
C GLN A 450 11.80 -2.85 15.90
N ILE A 451 12.28 -3.72 15.01
CA ILE A 451 13.31 -4.71 15.31
C ILE A 451 14.63 -3.98 15.58
N SER A 452 15.16 -4.13 16.79
CA SER A 452 16.47 -3.58 17.17
C SER A 452 17.60 -4.60 17.02
N GLN A 453 17.34 -5.87 17.35
CA GLN A 453 18.33 -6.96 17.25
C GLN A 453 17.66 -8.26 16.84
N ILE A 454 18.44 -9.19 16.28
CA ILE A 454 17.97 -10.52 15.90
C ILE A 454 19.00 -11.54 16.37
N TYR A 455 18.54 -12.57 17.09
CA TYR A 455 19.37 -13.67 17.55
C TYR A 455 18.89 -14.98 16.94
N LEU A 456 19.79 -15.72 16.31
CA LEU A 456 19.57 -17.11 15.93
C LEU A 456 19.91 -17.98 17.15
N HIS A 457 18.96 -18.80 17.58
CA HIS A 457 19.16 -19.72 18.70
C HIS A 457 19.03 -21.16 18.24
N GLY A 458 20.10 -21.93 18.47
CA GLY A 458 20.16 -23.35 18.20
C GLY A 458 19.89 -24.20 19.44
N HIS A 459 18.90 -25.08 19.37
CA HIS A 459 18.60 -26.07 20.43
C HIS A 459 18.39 -27.47 19.84
N LYS A 460 18.65 -28.50 20.64
CA LYS A 460 18.47 -29.90 20.25
C LYS A 460 17.07 -30.39 20.60
N ILE A 461 16.40 -31.04 19.64
CA ILE A 461 15.13 -31.74 19.81
C ILE A 461 15.34 -33.17 19.32
N SER A 462 15.21 -34.16 20.21
CA SER A 462 15.39 -35.59 19.86
C SER A 462 16.65 -35.83 19.01
N GLU A 463 17.78 -35.27 19.46
CA GLU A 463 19.10 -35.29 18.81
C GLU A 463 19.26 -34.48 17.51
N LYS A 464 18.18 -33.91 16.96
CA LYS A 464 18.24 -32.99 15.81
C LYS A 464 18.44 -31.55 16.27
N MET A 465 19.42 -30.86 15.69
CA MET A 465 19.62 -29.42 15.89
C MET A 465 18.54 -28.64 15.14
N VAL A 466 17.88 -27.72 15.84
CA VAL A 466 16.87 -26.82 15.28
C VAL A 466 17.30 -25.40 15.59
N VAL A 467 17.31 -24.54 14.58
CA VAL A 467 17.67 -23.13 14.69
C VAL A 467 16.41 -22.29 14.49
N GLU A 468 16.08 -21.45 15.46
CA GLU A 468 14.92 -20.54 15.40
C GLU A 468 15.39 -19.08 15.58
N PRO A 469 14.91 -18.11 14.77
CA PRO A 469 15.20 -16.71 14.96
C PRO A 469 14.28 -16.06 16.00
N PHE A 470 14.89 -15.28 16.89
CA PHE A 470 14.25 -14.47 17.92
C PHE A 470 14.57 -12.99 17.70
N PHE A 471 13.53 -12.17 17.74
CA PHE A 471 13.60 -10.75 17.41
C PHE A 471 13.45 -9.94 18.68
N VAL A 472 14.38 -9.01 18.87
CA VAL A 472 14.32 -8.01 19.92
C VAL A 472 13.59 -6.81 19.34
N VAL A 473 12.36 -6.56 19.78
CA VAL A 473 11.45 -5.56 19.23
C VAL A 473 11.21 -4.46 20.26
N LYS A 474 11.47 -3.20 19.86
CA LYS A 474 11.06 -2.02 20.60
C LYS A 474 9.61 -1.70 20.23
N ALA A 475 8.70 -1.84 21.17
CA ALA A 475 7.27 -1.62 20.95
C ALA A 475 6.95 -0.13 20.90
N TYR A 476 6.13 0.31 19.95
CA TYR A 476 5.59 1.67 19.97
C TYR A 476 4.48 1.77 21.02
N GLN A 477 4.46 2.89 21.76
CA GLN A 477 3.45 3.16 22.77
C GLN A 477 2.08 3.34 22.10
N PRO A 478 1.04 2.58 22.50
CA PRO A 478 -0.31 2.77 21.98
C PRO A 478 -0.86 4.12 22.43
N LEU A 479 -1.80 4.66 21.65
CA LEU A 479 -2.56 5.82 22.08
C LEU A 479 -3.36 5.49 23.34
N ASN A 480 -3.50 6.46 24.25
CA ASN A 480 -4.47 6.34 25.33
C ASN A 480 -5.90 6.39 24.78
N ASP A 481 -6.90 6.02 25.60
CA ASP A 481 -8.29 5.93 25.15
C ASP A 481 -8.85 7.25 24.60
N ALA A 482 -8.46 8.39 25.18
CA ALA A 482 -8.92 9.71 24.74
C ALA A 482 -8.37 10.08 23.36
N ASP A 483 -7.09 9.81 23.11
CA ASP A 483 -6.42 10.09 21.83
C ASP A 483 -6.79 9.06 20.77
N ALA A 484 -7.05 7.81 21.17
CA ALA A 484 -7.53 6.75 20.26
C ALA A 484 -8.89 7.09 19.64
N LEU A 485 -9.77 7.81 20.36
CA LEU A 485 -11.04 8.32 19.82
C LEU A 485 -10.83 9.45 18.79
N ARG A 486 -9.68 10.13 18.85
CA ARG A 486 -9.30 11.22 17.93
C ARG A 486 -8.47 10.73 16.75
N ASP A 487 -8.06 9.46 16.73
CA ASP A 487 -7.32 8.84 15.63
C ASP A 487 -8.20 8.82 14.36
N PRO A 488 -7.84 9.59 13.31
CA PRO A 488 -8.64 9.68 12.10
C PRO A 488 -8.62 8.38 11.29
N TYR A 489 -7.58 7.54 11.44
CA TYR A 489 -7.45 6.30 10.69
C TYR A 489 -8.30 5.18 11.29
N ARG A 490 -8.47 5.14 12.62
CA ARG A 490 -9.29 4.12 13.32
C ARG A 490 -10.76 4.15 12.95
N ARG A 491 -11.26 5.28 12.43
CA ARG A 491 -12.63 5.40 11.89
C ARG A 491 -12.88 4.44 10.72
N TRP A 492 -11.82 3.98 10.07
CA TRP A 492 -11.84 3.12 8.90
C TRP A 492 -11.17 1.77 9.22
N ALA A 493 -11.92 0.83 9.77
CA ALA A 493 -11.34 -0.46 10.21
C ALA A 493 -10.66 -1.24 9.05
N ASP A 494 -11.26 -1.25 7.86
CA ASP A 494 -10.81 -2.06 6.73
C ASP A 494 -9.54 -1.55 6.04
N ILE A 495 -9.11 -0.32 6.33
CA ILE A 495 -7.81 0.17 5.87
C ILE A 495 -6.66 -0.24 6.80
N ASN A 496 -6.86 -1.00 7.89
CA ASN A 496 -5.79 -1.49 8.78
C ASN A 496 -4.71 -0.44 9.12
N THR A 497 -5.12 0.78 9.45
CA THR A 497 -4.21 1.90 9.73
C THR A 497 -4.60 2.55 11.05
N SER A 498 -3.60 2.86 11.87
CA SER A 498 -3.81 3.52 13.16
C SER A 498 -2.58 4.31 13.57
N LEU A 499 -2.77 5.24 14.48
CA LEU A 499 -1.70 5.98 15.12
C LEU A 499 -1.19 5.27 16.37
N TYR A 500 0.10 5.45 16.61
CA TYR A 500 0.80 5.18 17.87
C TYR A 500 1.60 6.43 18.23
N TYR A 501 1.91 6.66 19.51
CA TYR A 501 2.87 7.71 19.82
C TYR A 501 4.23 7.32 19.23
N ASN A 502 4.98 8.30 18.72
CA ASN A 502 6.33 8.07 18.19
C ASN A 502 7.36 7.92 19.33
N GLN A 503 7.08 7.03 20.27
CA GLN A 503 7.89 6.73 21.42
C GLN A 503 7.86 5.23 21.67
N PHE A 504 9.02 4.66 21.97
CA PHE A 504 9.12 3.27 22.38
C PHE A 504 8.74 3.11 23.84
N GLU A 505 8.13 1.98 24.17
CA GLU A 505 8.03 1.53 25.56
C GLU A 505 9.41 1.22 26.13
N GLU A 506 9.56 1.33 27.45
CA GLU A 506 10.83 1.03 28.14
C GLU A 506 11.19 -0.45 28.02
N ASP A 507 10.17 -1.31 28.05
CA ASP A 507 10.34 -2.74 27.92
C ASP A 507 10.60 -3.15 26.48
N VAL A 508 11.61 -4.00 26.31
CA VAL A 508 11.89 -4.66 25.06
C VAL A 508 11.14 -5.99 24.99
N ARG A 509 10.54 -6.30 23.83
CA ARG A 509 9.80 -7.54 23.62
C ARG A 509 10.65 -8.52 22.82
N ILE A 510 10.72 -9.77 23.28
CA ILE A 510 11.38 -10.86 22.54
C ILE A 510 10.30 -11.63 21.80
N VAL A 511 10.34 -11.55 20.48
CA VAL A 511 9.29 -12.04 19.58
C VAL A 511 9.86 -13.15 18.72
N PRO A 512 9.28 -14.36 18.73
CA PRO A 512 9.66 -15.41 17.78
C PRO A 512 9.16 -15.08 16.38
N MET A 513 9.77 -15.68 15.35
CA MET A 513 9.36 -15.43 13.96
C MET A 513 7.87 -15.71 13.68
N ASP A 514 7.29 -16.71 14.34
CA ASP A 514 5.89 -17.09 14.14
C ASP A 514 4.90 -16.04 14.64
N ASP A 515 5.32 -15.19 15.57
CA ASP A 515 4.50 -14.12 16.13
C ASP A 515 4.69 -12.79 15.38
N ILE A 516 5.66 -12.68 14.48
CA ILE A 516 5.74 -11.58 13.52
C ILE A 516 4.68 -11.80 12.43
N VAL A 517 3.74 -10.87 12.34
CA VAL A 517 2.58 -10.95 11.44
C VAL A 517 2.91 -10.37 10.07
N SER A 518 3.48 -9.16 10.03
CA SER A 518 3.70 -8.41 8.79
C SER A 518 4.68 -7.26 9.00
N HIS A 519 5.17 -6.68 7.90
CA HIS A 519 5.71 -5.31 7.93
C HIS A 519 4.56 -4.30 7.98
N PHE A 520 4.85 -3.09 8.45
CA PHE A 520 4.00 -1.93 8.24
C PHE A 520 4.74 -0.83 7.49
N ALA A 521 3.99 -0.03 6.73
CA ALA A 521 4.49 1.24 6.21
C ALA A 521 4.28 2.33 7.27
N SER A 522 5.21 3.25 7.39
CA SER A 522 5.16 4.27 8.43
C SER A 522 5.54 5.66 7.98
N ASP A 523 4.86 6.64 8.54
CA ASP A 523 5.19 8.06 8.41
C ASP A 523 4.98 8.74 9.77
N VAL A 524 5.71 9.83 10.04
CA VAL A 524 5.67 10.51 11.34
C VAL A 524 5.13 11.92 11.15
N TYR A 525 4.15 12.29 11.96
CA TYR A 525 3.61 13.65 12.01
C TYR A 525 2.96 13.94 13.36
N THR A 526 2.66 15.21 13.62
CA THR A 526 1.93 15.64 14.81
C THR A 526 0.48 15.93 14.43
N PRO A 527 -0.50 15.10 14.85
CA PRO A 527 -1.92 15.36 14.59
C PRO A 527 -2.41 16.53 15.45
N GLU A 528 -3.12 17.49 14.85
CA GLU A 528 -3.63 18.68 15.54
C GLU A 528 -4.53 18.33 16.74
N ASP A 529 -5.37 17.29 16.61
CA ASP A 529 -6.32 16.88 17.66
C ASP A 529 -5.65 16.12 18.83
N ILE A 530 -4.41 15.65 18.66
CA ILE A 530 -3.65 14.86 19.65
C ILE A 530 -2.51 15.70 20.25
N ASP A 531 -1.96 16.66 19.49
CA ASP A 531 -0.87 17.56 19.90
C ASP A 531 0.38 16.83 20.44
N ARG A 532 0.65 15.64 19.88
CA ARG A 532 1.84 14.84 20.19
C ARG A 532 2.33 14.13 18.95
N GLU A 533 3.64 14.02 18.80
CA GLU A 533 4.25 13.33 17.66
C GLU A 533 3.80 11.86 17.63
N CYS A 534 3.19 11.47 16.52
CA CYS A 534 2.66 10.13 16.30
C CYS A 534 3.31 9.50 15.06
N ILE A 535 3.39 8.19 15.07
CA ILE A 535 3.73 7.37 13.92
C ILE A 535 2.46 6.73 13.35
N VAL A 536 2.26 6.91 12.05
CA VAL A 536 1.23 6.19 11.29
C VAL A 536 1.71 4.76 11.10
N VAL A 537 0.88 3.81 11.50
CA VAL A 537 1.14 2.39 11.31
C VAL A 537 0.13 1.86 10.31
N ARG A 538 0.55 1.76 9.04
CA ARG A 538 -0.22 1.12 7.96
C ARG A 538 0.17 -0.34 7.88
N ASN A 539 -0.60 -1.22 8.54
CA ASN A 539 -0.33 -2.65 8.52
C ASN A 539 -0.46 -3.21 7.10
N LEU A 540 0.59 -3.89 6.62
CA LEU A 540 0.65 -4.47 5.28
C LEU A 540 0.36 -6.00 5.28
N ASP A 541 -0.26 -6.53 6.33
CA ASP A 541 -0.69 -7.92 6.40
C ASP A 541 -1.67 -8.23 5.26
N ARG A 542 -1.37 -9.30 4.53
CA ARG A 542 -2.18 -9.79 3.41
C ARG A 542 -2.82 -11.14 3.71
N VAL A 543 -2.56 -11.75 4.86
CA VAL A 543 -2.93 -13.12 5.19
C VAL A 543 -4.08 -13.17 6.19
N SER A 544 -4.00 -12.43 7.30
CA SER A 544 -4.94 -12.57 8.40
C SER A 544 -5.96 -11.44 8.50
N SER A 545 -7.16 -11.80 8.98
CA SER A 545 -8.08 -10.88 9.63
C SER A 545 -7.62 -10.72 11.07
N ALA A 546 -6.75 -9.77 11.37
CA ALA A 546 -6.73 -9.24 12.72
C ALA A 546 -7.94 -8.32 12.85
N SER A 547 -9.12 -8.92 13.09
CA SER A 547 -10.14 -8.24 13.86
C SER A 547 -9.46 -7.77 15.13
N ILE A 548 -9.35 -6.45 15.31
CA ILE A 548 -8.98 -5.84 16.58
C ILE A 548 -9.83 -6.56 17.61
N CYS A 549 -9.17 -7.23 18.55
CA CYS A 549 -9.84 -7.94 19.61
C CYS A 549 -10.66 -6.90 20.37
N SER A 550 -11.97 -6.89 20.17
CA SER A 550 -12.92 -6.18 21.03
C SER A 550 -12.96 -6.93 22.35
N CYS A 551 -11.90 -6.80 23.13
CA CYS A 551 -11.81 -7.26 24.50
C CYS A 551 -11.74 -6.02 25.40
N CYS A 552 -12.86 -5.34 25.53
CA CYS A 552 -13.30 -4.76 26.79
C CYS A 552 -14.84 -4.84 26.82
N PRO A 553 -15.44 -5.12 27.99
CA PRO A 553 -16.84 -5.50 28.14
C PRO A 553 -17.84 -4.44 27.64
#